data_AF-A0A3N5QS70-F1
#
_entry.id   AF-A0A3N5QS70-F1
#
_cell.length_a   1.000
_cell.length_b   1.000
_cell.length_c   1.000
_cell.angle_alpha   90.00
_cell.angle_beta   90.00
_cell.angle_gamma   90.00
#
_symmetry.space_group_name_H-M   'P 1'
#
loop_
_entity.id
_entity.type
_entity.pdbx_description
1 polymer ?
#
loop_
_entity_poly.entity_id
_entity_poly.type
_entity_poly.pdbx_seq_one_letter_code
_entity_poly.pdbx_strand_id
1 'polypeptide(L)'
;LLALEELGEKRLNDYLERKEILSPADMSNKKTYEADFDKKDIRDILLEFRNTRQHLVERLENITKEVAATISVHPRLNQKMRVVDWVYFMSEHDDHHLTTIRLIKNSF
;
A
#
# COMPACT_ATOMS: atom_id res chain seq x y z
N LEU A 1 6.21 4.87 1.07
CA LEU A 1 5.16 4.78 0.05
C LEU A 1 5.53 3.74 -1.00
N LEU A 2 6.42 4.04 -1.95
CA LEU A 2 6.79 3.13 -3.06
C LEU A 2 7.16 1.68 -2.64
N ALA A 3 8.01 1.49 -1.63
CA ALA A 3 8.40 0.14 -1.20
C ALA A 3 7.23 -0.74 -0.70
N LEU A 4 6.10 -0.13 -0.33
CA LEU A 4 4.89 -0.84 0.14
C LEU A 4 3.98 -1.31 -1.00
N GLU A 5 4.17 -0.85 -2.24
CA GLU A 5 3.28 -1.24 -3.36
C GLU A 5 3.32 -2.76 -3.60
N GLU A 6 4.48 -3.40 -3.46
CA GLU A 6 4.61 -4.87 -3.56
C GLU A 6 3.78 -5.59 -2.48
N LEU A 7 3.72 -5.04 -1.26
CA LEU A 7 2.86 -5.60 -0.21
C LEU A 7 1.39 -5.43 -0.57
N GLY A 8 1.03 -4.32 -1.23
CA GLY A 8 -0.33 -4.10 -1.70
C GLY A 8 -0.77 -5.12 -2.75
N GLU A 9 0.07 -5.36 -3.75
CA GLU A 9 -0.12 -6.40 -4.78
C GLU A 9 -0.29 -7.78 -4.15
N LYS A 10 0.59 -8.12 -3.19
CA LYS A 10 0.54 -9.40 -2.48
C LYS A 10 -0.76 -9.56 -1.69
N ARG A 11 -1.20 -8.52 -0.99
CA ARG A 11 -2.43 -8.55 -0.19
C ARG A 11 -3.69 -8.62 -1.04
N LEU A 12 -3.72 -7.97 -2.20
CA LEU A 12 -4.83 -8.15 -3.13
C LEU A 12 -4.89 -9.60 -3.62
N ASN A 13 -3.75 -10.23 -3.93
CA ASN A 13 -3.72 -11.66 -4.26
C ASN A 13 -4.21 -12.53 -3.09
N ASP A 14 -3.79 -12.23 -1.86
CA ASP A 14 -4.24 -12.95 -0.67
C ASP A 14 -5.77 -12.90 -0.51
N TYR A 15 -6.40 -11.75 -0.78
CA TYR A 15 -7.85 -11.61 -0.79
C TYR A 15 -8.52 -12.42 -1.92
N LEU A 16 -7.98 -12.36 -3.14
CA LEU A 16 -8.50 -13.12 -4.29
C LEU A 16 -8.40 -14.64 -4.08
N GLU A 17 -7.34 -15.08 -3.41
CA GLU A 17 -7.11 -16.47 -3.01
C GLU A 17 -7.86 -16.86 -1.73
N ARG A 18 -8.60 -15.92 -1.11
CA ARG A 18 -9.34 -16.09 0.15
C ARG A 18 -8.48 -16.62 1.30
N LYS A 19 -7.24 -16.14 1.41
CA LYS A 19 -6.39 -16.47 2.56
C LYS A 19 -7.00 -15.94 3.85
N GLU A 20 -6.90 -16.75 4.89
CA GLU A 20 -7.40 -16.38 6.22
C GLU A 20 -6.63 -15.19 6.81
N ILE A 21 -5.30 -15.16 6.61
CA ILE A 21 -4.40 -14.13 7.13
C ILE A 21 -3.68 -13.48 5.96
N LEU A 22 -3.68 -12.14 5.92
CA LEU A 22 -2.96 -11.36 4.91
C LEU A 22 -1.45 -11.44 5.14
N SER A 23 -0.70 -11.22 4.06
CA SER A 23 0.75 -11.14 4.12
C SER A 23 1.23 -10.04 5.09
N PRO A 24 2.20 -10.37 5.97
CA PRO A 24 2.76 -9.40 6.91
C PRO A 24 3.62 -8.37 6.18
N ALA A 25 3.62 -7.15 6.73
CA ALA A 25 4.59 -6.14 6.34
C ALA A 25 5.97 -6.49 6.92
N ASP A 26 7.02 -6.15 6.20
CA ASP A 26 8.38 -6.19 6.74
C ASP A 26 8.56 -5.03 7.75
N MET A 27 8.52 -5.36 9.04
CA MET A 27 8.68 -4.38 10.11
C MET A 27 10.12 -3.86 10.24
N SER A 28 11.10 -4.49 9.59
CA SER A 28 12.48 -4.00 9.56
C SER A 28 12.69 -2.88 8.53
N ASN A 29 11.74 -2.64 7.64
CA ASN A 29 11.86 -1.70 6.52
C ASN A 29 13.10 -1.94 5.64
N LYS A 30 13.61 -3.18 5.59
CA LYS A 30 14.87 -3.52 4.93
C LYS A 30 14.89 -3.04 3.48
N LYS A 31 13.82 -3.32 2.74
CA LYS A 31 13.69 -2.90 1.33
C LYS A 31 13.80 -1.38 1.15
N THR A 32 13.24 -0.60 2.07
CA THR A 32 13.31 0.86 2.02
C THR A 32 14.74 1.35 2.21
N TYR A 33 15.46 0.78 3.19
CA TYR A 33 16.86 1.15 3.44
C TYR A 33 17.79 0.73 2.30
N GLU A 34 17.63 -0.49 1.78
CA GLU A 34 18.45 -1.01 0.69
C GLU A 34 18.20 -0.30 -0.65
N ALA A 35 17.00 0.26 -0.84
CA ALA A 35 16.67 1.00 -2.05
C ALA A 35 17.37 2.36 -2.17
N ASP A 36 17.93 2.89 -1.06
CA ASP A 36 18.73 4.12 -0.99
C ASP A 36 18.09 5.27 -1.78
N PHE A 37 16.80 5.53 -1.50
CA PHE A 37 15.97 6.48 -2.24
C PHE A 37 16.56 7.89 -2.26
N ASP A 38 17.34 8.27 -1.26
CA ASP A 38 18.01 9.57 -1.17
C ASP A 38 19.05 9.80 -2.29
N LYS A 39 19.56 8.72 -2.91
CA LYS A 39 20.47 8.80 -4.05
C LYS A 39 19.78 8.75 -5.41
N LYS A 40 18.47 8.53 -5.44
CA LYS A 40 17.69 8.45 -6.68
C LYS A 40 17.12 9.81 -7.05
N ASP A 41 16.94 10.04 -8.35
CA ASP A 41 16.20 11.20 -8.81
C ASP A 41 14.74 11.09 -8.35
N ILE A 42 14.22 12.14 -7.72
CA ILE A 42 12.84 12.16 -7.24
C ILE A 42 11.83 11.93 -8.37
N ARG A 43 12.14 12.33 -9.61
CA ARG A 43 11.28 12.12 -10.78
C ARG A 43 11.13 10.64 -11.09
N ASP A 44 12.20 9.87 -10.96
CA ASP A 44 12.19 8.42 -11.19
C ASP A 44 11.38 7.72 -10.09
N ILE A 45 11.58 8.13 -8.83
CA ILE A 45 10.81 7.60 -7.68
C ILE A 45 9.31 7.85 -7.88
N LEU A 46 8.93 9.07 -8.29
CA LEU A 46 7.54 9.44 -8.52
C LEU A 46 6.93 8.71 -9.72
N LEU A 47 7.69 8.52 -10.80
CA LEU A 47 7.25 7.76 -11.96
C LEU A 47 7.01 6.29 -11.61
N GLU A 48 7.96 5.67 -10.89
CA GLU A 48 7.83 4.29 -10.43
C GLU A 48 6.62 4.13 -9.49
N PHE A 49 6.46 5.06 -8.55
CA PHE A 49 5.33 5.04 -7.63
C PHE A 49 3.99 5.22 -8.34
N ARG A 50 3.91 6.12 -9.32
CA ARG A 50 2.68 6.30 -10.10
C ARG A 50 2.32 5.04 -10.88
N ASN A 51 3.28 4.44 -11.57
CA ASN A 51 3.04 3.27 -12.41
C ASN A 51 2.60 2.06 -11.57
N THR A 52 3.31 1.81 -10.46
CA THR A 52 2.99 0.70 -9.55
C THR A 52 1.64 0.91 -8.86
N ARG A 53 1.35 2.11 -8.38
CA ARG A 53 0.05 2.42 -7.77
C ARG A 53 -1.09 2.31 -8.77
N GLN A 54 -0.91 2.83 -9.99
CA GLN A 54 -1.94 2.78 -11.02
C GLN A 54 -2.30 1.33 -11.34
N HIS A 55 -1.32 0.45 -11.44
CA HIS A 55 -1.59 -0.98 -11.63
C HIS A 55 -2.47 -1.57 -10.53
N LEU A 56 -2.16 -1.29 -9.25
CA LEU A 56 -2.98 -1.76 -8.13
C LEU A 56 -4.41 -1.20 -8.19
N VAL A 57 -4.56 0.09 -8.50
CA VAL A 57 -5.87 0.75 -8.64
C VAL A 57 -6.69 0.12 -9.76
N GLU A 58 -6.10 -0.08 -10.94
CA GLU A 58 -6.79 -0.74 -12.07
C GLU A 58 -7.26 -2.14 -11.68
N ARG A 59 -6.45 -2.91 -10.95
CA ARG A 59 -6.86 -4.23 -10.44
C ARG A 59 -8.04 -4.13 -9.46
N LEU A 60 -8.00 -3.15 -8.54
CA LEU A 60 -9.07 -2.91 -7.57
C LEU A 60 -10.37 -2.46 -8.24
N GLU A 61 -10.32 -1.65 -9.28
CA GLU A 61 -11.51 -1.20 -10.03
C GLU A 61 -12.22 -2.36 -10.76
N ASN A 62 -11.50 -3.44 -11.05
CA ASN A 62 -12.03 -4.61 -11.74
C ASN A 62 -12.58 -5.70 -10.81
N ILE A 63 -12.52 -5.54 -9.48
CA ILE A 63 -13.08 -6.54 -8.55
C ILE A 63 -14.59 -6.41 -8.41
N THR A 64 -15.28 -7.52 -8.16
CA THR A 64 -16.73 -7.49 -7.91
C THR A 64 -17.04 -7.02 -6.49
N LYS A 65 -18.31 -6.67 -6.21
CA LYS A 65 -18.76 -6.31 -4.85
C LYS A 65 -18.56 -7.44 -3.85
N GLU A 66 -18.71 -8.68 -4.29
CA GLU A 66 -18.49 -9.88 -3.48
C GLU A 66 -17.01 -10.01 -3.09
N VAL A 67 -16.10 -9.81 -4.06
CA VAL A 67 -14.66 -9.78 -3.78
C VAL A 67 -14.33 -8.63 -2.83
N ALA A 68 -14.86 -7.44 -3.08
CA ALA A 68 -14.65 -6.25 -2.25
C ALA A 68 -15.08 -6.46 -0.78
N ALA A 69 -16.05 -7.35 -0.54
CA ALA A 69 -16.53 -7.73 0.79
C ALA A 69 -15.75 -8.91 1.43
N THR A 70 -14.77 -9.51 0.74
CA THR A 70 -13.99 -10.65 1.26
C THR A 70 -13.18 -10.23 2.48
N ILE A 71 -13.24 -11.04 3.54
CA ILE A 71 -12.60 -10.77 4.83
C ILE A 71 -11.34 -11.61 5.00
N SER A 72 -10.26 -10.97 5.44
CA SER A 72 -9.02 -11.62 5.91
C SER A 72 -8.52 -10.91 7.17
N VAL A 73 -7.66 -11.57 7.94
CA VAL A 73 -7.05 -10.99 9.15
C VAL A 73 -5.80 -10.18 8.77
N HIS A 74 -5.77 -8.91 9.17
CA HIS A 74 -4.58 -8.07 9.05
C HIS A 74 -3.56 -8.46 10.13
N PRO A 75 -2.36 -8.96 9.77
CA PRO A 75 -1.48 -9.68 10.69
C PRO A 75 -0.91 -8.82 11.82
N ARG A 76 -0.63 -7.54 11.57
CA ARG A 76 -0.07 -6.63 12.60
C ARG A 76 -1.12 -6.13 13.59
N LEU A 77 -2.34 -5.91 13.11
CA LEU A 77 -3.42 -5.32 13.92
C LEU A 77 -4.26 -6.41 14.58
N ASN A 78 -4.15 -7.65 14.09
CA ASN A 78 -4.98 -8.77 14.46
C ASN A 78 -6.49 -8.45 14.34
N GLN A 79 -6.85 -7.79 13.23
CA GLN A 79 -8.20 -7.34 12.95
C GLN A 79 -8.70 -7.92 11.64
N LYS A 80 -9.98 -8.29 11.61
CA LYS A 80 -10.66 -8.66 10.36
C LYS A 80 -10.85 -7.41 9.51
N MET A 81 -10.44 -7.47 8.26
CA MET A 81 -10.60 -6.38 7.29
C MET A 81 -11.17 -6.94 6.00
N ARG A 82 -12.22 -6.30 5.48
CA ARG A 82 -12.62 -6.51 4.08
C ARG A 82 -11.59 -5.88 3.15
N VAL A 83 -11.61 -6.24 1.87
CA VAL A 83 -10.78 -5.56 0.86
C VAL A 83 -10.97 -4.04 0.93
N VAL A 84 -12.22 -3.56 1.02
CA VAL A 84 -12.52 -2.13 1.12
C VAL A 84 -11.95 -1.47 2.37
N ASP A 85 -11.93 -2.17 3.51
CA ASP A 85 -11.37 -1.65 4.75
C ASP A 85 -9.85 -1.55 4.67
N TRP A 86 -9.21 -2.52 4.02
CA TRP A 86 -7.77 -2.51 3.76
C TRP A 86 -7.36 -1.40 2.77
N VAL A 87 -8.13 -1.20 1.69
CA VAL A 87 -7.88 -0.11 0.73
C VAL A 87 -8.04 1.25 1.44
N TYR A 88 -9.09 1.41 2.26
CA TYR A 88 -9.25 2.62 3.07
C TYR A 88 -8.07 2.84 4.03
N PHE A 89 -7.60 1.80 4.71
CA PHE A 89 -6.41 1.88 5.56
C PHE A 89 -5.15 2.32 4.80
N MET A 90 -5.00 1.88 3.55
CA MET A 90 -3.90 2.34 2.68
C MET A 90 -4.04 3.82 2.31
N SER A 91 -5.27 4.28 2.01
CA SER A 91 -5.55 5.70 1.73
C SER A 91 -5.24 6.61 2.92
N GLU A 92 -5.62 6.23 4.14
CA GLU A 92 -5.30 6.98 5.35
C GLU A 92 -3.79 7.09 5.60
N HIS A 93 -3.04 6.03 5.28
CA HIS A 93 -1.58 6.07 5.33
C HIS A 93 -1.00 7.07 4.32
N ASP A 94 -1.53 7.11 3.08
CA ASP A 94 -1.09 8.08 2.09
C ASP A 94 -1.40 9.53 2.52
N ASP A 95 -2.57 9.78 3.09
CA ASP A 95 -2.97 11.11 3.59
C ASP A 95 -2.08 11.58 4.75
N HIS A 96 -1.66 10.67 5.64
CA HIS A 96 -0.67 10.97 6.68
C HIS A 96 0.67 11.47 6.09
N HIS A 97 1.17 10.82 5.03
CA HIS A 97 2.40 11.25 4.35
C HIS A 97 2.22 12.55 3.59
N LEU A 98 1.10 12.73 2.88
CA LEU A 98 0.80 13.97 2.17
C LEU A 98 0.71 15.16 3.13
N THR A 99 0.14 14.95 4.33
CA THR A 99 0.12 15.97 5.38
C THR A 99 1.53 16.37 5.79
N THR A 100 2.41 15.40 6.04
CA THR A 100 3.83 15.65 6.37
C THR A 100 4.54 16.43 5.25
N ILE A 101 4.35 16.04 3.99
CA ILE A 101 4.94 16.74 2.83
C ILE A 101 4.46 18.20 2.76
N ARG A 102 3.16 18.44 2.95
CA ARG A 102 2.58 19.80 2.96
C ARG A 102 3.19 20.66 4.08
N LEU A 103 3.37 20.09 5.27
CA LEU A 103 4.00 20.80 6.39
C LEU A 103 5.45 21.17 6.09
N ILE A 104 6.24 20.25 5.53
CA ILE A 104 7.63 20.52 5.14
C ILE A 104 7.67 21.61 4.06
N LYS A 105 6.83 21.50 3.02
CA LYS A 105 6.77 22.48 1.94
C LYS A 105 6.42 23.89 2.44
N ASN A 106 5.55 24.01 3.44
CA ASN A 106 5.13 25.29 4.02
C ASN A 106 6.12 25.86 5.05
N SER A 107 7.15 25.09 5.43
CA SER A 107 8.17 25.51 6.39
C SER A 107 9.38 26.20 5.74
N PHE A 108 9.36 26.37 4.42
CA PHE A 108 10.33 27.09 3.59
C PHE A 108 9.61 28.13 2.73
#